data_AF-A0A7V9B8V6-F1
#
_entry.id   AF-A0A7V9B8V6-F1
#
_cell.length_a   1.000
_cell.length_b   1.000
_cell.length_c   1.000
_cell.angle_alpha   90.00
_cell.angle_beta   90.00
_cell.angle_gamma   90.00
#
_symmetry.space_group_name_H-M   'P 1'
#
loop_
_entity.id
_entity.type
_entity.pdbx_description
1 polymer ?
#
loop_
_entity_poly.entity_id
_entity_poly.type
_entity_poly.pdbx_seq_one_letter_code
_entity_poly.pdbx_strand_id
1 'polypeptide(L)'
;SIYQAFGSGLVAGDTGIVLQNRGSYFSLNPGHPNELVGGKRPLHTLMPGMIDIDGDRRGPIGTQGGDAQAQIHIQLASHLIDFGMTPQEALAIPRWFSGDGRSGDPFAVVIEAGMPHAAASGLIERGHAVNRVEPGWPNAGYAQIVLRNRDSGEITGAADPRTEGSAERG
;
A
#
# COMPACT_ATOMS: atom_id res chain seq x y z
N SER A 1 3.62 12.28 3.97
CA SER A 1 2.70 12.34 2.81
C SER A 1 1.96 13.66 2.86
N ILE A 2 1.85 14.36 1.74
CA ILE A 2 1.00 15.55 1.55
C ILE A 2 -0.39 15.21 0.99
N TYR A 3 -0.78 13.93 1.14
CA TYR A 3 -1.96 13.25 0.62
C TYR A 3 -1.92 12.95 -0.89
N GLN A 4 -2.42 13.85 -1.73
CA GLN A 4 -2.27 13.72 -3.18
C GLN A 4 -0.91 14.29 -3.61
N ALA A 5 -0.41 13.90 -4.80
CA ALA A 5 0.95 14.16 -5.29
C ALA A 5 1.63 15.45 -4.77
N PHE A 6 1.23 16.63 -5.26
CA PHE A 6 1.75 17.94 -4.84
C PHE A 6 0.92 18.60 -3.74
N GLY A 7 0.18 17.82 -2.95
CA GLY A 7 -0.70 18.29 -1.90
C GLY A 7 -1.76 19.23 -2.45
N SER A 8 -1.84 20.44 -1.90
CA SER A 8 -2.75 21.48 -2.39
C SER A 8 -2.23 22.25 -3.60
N GLY A 9 -0.98 22.03 -4.01
CA GLY A 9 -0.28 22.84 -5.01
C GLY A 9 0.17 24.21 -4.48
N LEU A 10 -0.04 24.50 -3.19
CA LEU A 10 0.35 25.76 -2.57
C LEU A 10 1.69 25.63 -1.86
N VAL A 11 2.58 26.60 -2.07
CA VAL A 11 3.83 26.77 -1.32
C VAL A 11 3.66 27.89 -0.30
N ALA A 12 4.14 27.67 0.92
CA ALA A 12 4.11 28.69 1.96
C ALA A 12 5.13 29.81 1.67
N GLY A 13 4.70 30.85 0.96
CA GLY A 13 5.56 31.97 0.57
C GLY A 13 6.75 31.51 -0.28
N ASP A 14 7.95 31.96 0.08
CA ASP A 14 9.23 31.62 -0.56
C ASP A 14 9.98 30.48 0.14
N THR A 15 9.33 29.77 1.08
CA THR A 15 9.98 28.75 1.93
C THR A 15 10.26 27.41 1.23
N GLY A 16 9.61 27.15 0.10
CA GLY A 16 9.63 25.83 -0.55
C GLY A 16 8.78 24.75 0.15
N ILE A 17 8.04 25.09 1.22
CA ILE A 17 7.18 24.15 1.94
C ILE A 17 5.84 24.00 1.20
N VAL A 18 5.62 22.85 0.56
CA VAL A 18 4.33 22.50 -0.08
C VAL A 18 3.31 22.09 0.98
N LEU A 19 2.13 22.74 0.97
CA LEU A 19 1.05 22.46 1.90
C LEU A 19 0.26 21.20 1.50
N GLN A 20 -0.09 20.38 2.48
CA GLN A 20 -0.91 19.18 2.25
C GLN A 20 -2.36 19.51 1.89
N ASN A 21 -3.02 18.60 1.16
CA ASN A 21 -4.46 18.67 0.93
C ASN A 21 -5.26 17.58 1.66
N ARG A 22 -4.72 17.01 2.74
CA ARG A 22 -5.34 15.91 3.52
C ARG A 22 -6.80 16.17 3.94
N GLY A 23 -7.19 17.44 4.14
CA GLY A 23 -8.58 17.81 4.42
C GLY A 23 -9.59 17.40 3.35
N SER A 24 -9.18 17.17 2.10
CA SER A 24 -10.08 16.69 1.04
C SER A 24 -10.60 15.27 1.27
N TYR A 25 -10.04 14.55 2.25
CA TYR A 25 -10.49 13.21 2.59
C TYR A 25 -11.66 13.19 3.59
N PHE A 26 -12.14 14.34 4.06
CA PHE A 26 -13.41 14.39 4.80
C PHE A 26 -14.60 14.07 3.90
N SER A 27 -15.63 13.47 4.48
CA SER A 27 -16.96 13.42 3.89
C SER A 27 -17.68 14.75 4.15
N LEU A 28 -18.50 15.17 3.19
CA LEU A 28 -19.43 16.31 3.34
C LEU A 28 -20.86 15.85 3.68
N ASN A 29 -21.07 14.53 3.86
CA ASN A 29 -22.38 13.99 4.21
C ASN A 29 -22.61 14.13 5.73
N PRO A 30 -23.69 14.82 6.14
CA PRO A 30 -24.02 14.96 7.56
C PRO A 30 -24.19 13.60 8.25
N GLY A 31 -23.62 13.45 9.44
CA GLY A 31 -23.67 12.22 10.23
C GLY A 31 -22.68 11.13 9.80
N HIS A 32 -21.90 11.33 8.74
CA HIS A 32 -20.86 10.36 8.37
C HIS A 32 -19.74 10.33 9.43
N PRO A 33 -19.20 9.16 9.83
CA PRO A 33 -18.12 9.08 10.84
C PRO A 33 -16.89 9.93 10.49
N ASN A 34 -16.65 10.15 9.20
CA ASN A 34 -15.60 11.00 8.66
C ASN A 34 -16.12 12.37 8.14
N GLU A 35 -17.21 12.91 8.70
CA GLU A 35 -17.74 14.25 8.37
C GLU A 35 -16.75 15.38 8.72
N LEU A 36 -16.71 16.43 7.90
CA LEU A 36 -15.94 17.67 8.12
C LEU A 36 -16.55 18.51 9.25
N VAL A 37 -15.85 18.57 10.39
CA VAL A 37 -16.20 19.46 11.51
C VAL A 37 -14.95 20.15 12.06
N GLY A 38 -15.13 21.33 12.67
CA GLY A 38 -14.02 22.13 13.20
C GLY A 38 -13.17 21.36 14.22
N GLY A 39 -11.84 21.44 14.09
CA GLY A 39 -10.88 20.81 15.00
C GLY A 39 -10.70 19.29 14.85
N LYS A 40 -11.51 18.61 14.01
CA LYS A 40 -11.36 17.18 13.73
C LYS A 40 -10.22 16.93 12.74
N ARG A 41 -9.60 15.76 12.85
CA ARG A 41 -8.65 15.24 11.86
C ARG A 41 -9.37 14.27 10.92
N PRO A 42 -9.15 14.32 9.60
CA PRO A 42 -9.79 13.38 8.69
C PRO A 42 -9.28 11.97 8.92
N LEU A 43 -10.03 10.98 8.43
CA LEU A 43 -9.53 9.63 8.25
C LEU A 43 -8.15 9.69 7.57
N HIS A 44 -7.24 8.81 7.98
CA HIS A 44 -5.90 8.77 7.44
C HIS A 44 -5.63 7.44 6.77
N THR A 45 -5.03 7.52 5.59
CA THR A 45 -4.67 6.36 4.80
C THR A 45 -3.30 5.81 5.15
N LEU A 46 -2.52 6.52 5.99
CA LEU A 46 -1.13 6.13 6.29
C LEU A 46 -1.17 5.01 7.33
N MET A 47 -0.53 3.90 7.01
CA MET A 47 -0.52 2.71 7.85
C MET A 47 0.90 2.16 7.99
N PRO A 48 1.82 2.81 8.73
CA PRO A 48 3.09 2.17 9.06
C PRO A 48 2.82 0.91 9.91
N GLY A 49 3.45 -0.21 9.55
CA GLY A 49 3.26 -1.50 10.20
C GLY A 49 4.53 -2.02 10.86
N MET A 50 4.35 -2.93 11.81
CA MET A 50 5.39 -3.73 12.43
C MET A 50 4.95 -5.20 12.37
N ILE A 51 5.80 -6.07 11.83
CA ILE A 51 5.55 -7.50 11.83
C ILE A 51 6.00 -8.08 13.18
N ASP A 52 5.06 -8.70 13.87
CA ASP A 52 5.27 -9.45 15.10
C ASP A 52 4.68 -10.86 14.88
N ILE A 53 5.51 -11.89 15.05
CA ILE A 53 5.11 -13.29 14.88
C ILE A 53 5.30 -13.95 16.24
N ASP A 54 4.19 -14.31 16.89
CA ASP A 54 4.18 -14.97 18.20
C ASP A 54 5.01 -14.28 19.29
N GLY A 55 4.98 -12.93 19.33
CA GLY A 55 5.73 -12.11 20.29
C GLY A 55 7.16 -11.79 19.85
N ASP A 56 7.58 -12.26 18.69
CA ASP A 56 8.86 -11.92 18.08
C ASP A 56 8.70 -10.77 17.08
N ARG A 57 9.12 -9.58 17.51
CA ARG A 57 9.11 -8.35 16.72
C ARG A 57 10.14 -8.43 15.59
N ARG A 58 9.71 -8.94 14.44
CA ARG A 58 10.56 -9.13 13.26
C ARG A 58 11.02 -7.79 12.68
N GLY A 59 10.14 -6.79 12.56
CA GLY A 59 10.56 -5.47 12.09
C GLY A 59 9.51 -4.72 11.26
N PRO A 60 9.84 -3.51 10.80
CA PRO A 60 8.88 -2.63 10.14
C PRO A 60 8.53 -3.08 8.72
N ILE A 61 7.29 -2.78 8.36
CA ILE A 61 6.76 -2.86 7.01
C ILE A 61 6.01 -1.56 6.71
N GLY A 62 6.15 -1.03 5.51
CA GLY A 62 5.40 0.13 5.11
C GLY A 62 5.30 0.24 3.60
N THR A 63 4.26 0.92 3.13
CA THR A 63 4.04 1.16 1.72
C THR A 63 3.31 2.47 1.51
N GLN A 64 3.52 3.10 0.36
CA GLN A 64 2.61 4.13 -0.13
C GLN A 64 1.44 3.51 -0.92
N GLY A 65 0.52 4.33 -1.44
CA GLY A 65 -0.59 3.85 -2.28
C GLY A 65 -1.99 4.18 -1.75
N GLY A 66 -2.12 5.15 -0.85
CA GLY A 66 -3.44 5.60 -0.39
C GLY A 66 -4.23 4.47 0.27
N ASP A 67 -5.46 4.24 -0.18
CA ASP A 67 -6.37 3.22 0.38
C ASP A 67 -5.91 1.78 0.07
N ALA A 68 -5.07 1.61 -0.95
CA ALA A 68 -4.50 0.31 -1.29
C ALA A 68 -3.57 -0.23 -0.19
N GLN A 69 -3.02 0.64 0.68
CA GLN A 69 -2.04 0.25 1.70
C GLN A 69 -2.52 -0.90 2.60
N ALA A 70 -3.80 -0.95 2.99
CA ALA A 70 -4.33 -2.05 3.81
C ALA A 70 -4.26 -3.39 3.07
N GLN A 71 -4.62 -3.37 1.78
CA GLN A 71 -4.58 -4.55 0.91
C GLN A 71 -3.15 -4.98 0.61
N ILE A 72 -2.21 -4.04 0.50
CA ILE A 72 -0.79 -4.34 0.33
C ILE A 72 -0.24 -5.00 1.60
N HIS A 73 -0.54 -4.46 2.79
CA HIS A 73 -0.06 -5.05 4.04
C HIS A 73 -0.54 -6.48 4.25
N ILE A 74 -1.81 -6.80 3.95
CA ILE A 74 -2.30 -8.17 4.11
C ILE A 74 -1.63 -9.13 3.13
N GLN A 75 -1.41 -8.71 1.88
CA GLN A 75 -0.68 -9.51 0.89
C GLN A 75 0.76 -9.78 1.34
N LEU A 76 1.48 -8.74 1.77
CA LEU A 76 2.87 -8.89 2.24
C LEU A 76 2.96 -9.72 3.53
N ALA A 77 2.02 -9.54 4.47
CA ALA A 77 1.96 -10.37 5.67
C ALA A 77 1.75 -11.84 5.32
N SER A 78 0.82 -12.14 4.40
CA SER A 78 0.58 -13.52 3.95
C SER A 78 1.81 -14.10 3.24
N HIS A 79 2.46 -13.35 2.34
CA HIS A 79 3.69 -13.81 1.68
C HIS A 79 4.81 -14.16 2.69
N LEU A 80 5.00 -13.33 3.71
CA LEU A 80 6.04 -13.53 4.71
C LEU A 80 5.70 -14.65 5.71
N ILE A 81 4.45 -14.70 6.17
CA ILE A 81 4.02 -15.57 7.28
C ILE A 81 3.52 -16.91 6.76
N ASP A 82 2.57 -16.89 5.81
CA ASP A 82 1.92 -18.11 5.32
C ASP A 82 2.77 -18.85 4.28
N PHE A 83 3.48 -18.09 3.43
CA PHE A 83 4.31 -18.66 2.35
C PHE A 83 5.81 -18.68 2.67
N GLY A 84 6.23 -18.14 3.83
CA GLY A 84 7.62 -18.16 4.27
C GLY A 84 8.60 -17.46 3.33
N MET A 85 8.13 -16.51 2.52
CA MET A 85 8.96 -15.81 1.54
C MET A 85 9.96 -14.89 2.22
N THR A 86 11.11 -14.67 1.58
CA THR A 86 12.02 -13.59 1.97
C THR A 86 11.38 -12.21 1.71
N PRO A 87 11.85 -11.13 2.36
CA PRO A 87 11.36 -9.78 2.10
C PRO A 87 11.36 -9.38 0.61
N GLN A 88 12.43 -9.70 -0.13
CA GLN A 88 12.53 -9.32 -1.53
C GLN A 88 11.58 -10.13 -2.42
N GLU A 89 11.42 -11.43 -2.16
CA GLU A 89 10.45 -12.28 -2.86
C GLU A 89 9.03 -11.78 -2.62
N ALA A 90 8.67 -11.50 -1.35
CA ALA A 90 7.35 -11.01 -0.98
C ALA A 90 6.98 -9.70 -1.70
N LEU A 91 7.95 -8.79 -1.89
CA LEU A 91 7.78 -7.54 -2.64
C LEU A 91 7.65 -7.75 -4.16
N ALA A 92 8.31 -8.77 -4.71
CA ALA A 92 8.32 -9.03 -6.15
C ALA A 92 7.02 -9.67 -6.66
N ILE A 93 6.22 -10.29 -5.79
CA ILE A 93 4.95 -10.89 -6.18
C ILE A 93 3.98 -9.82 -6.76
N PRO A 94 3.33 -10.09 -7.92
CA PRO A 94 2.29 -9.23 -8.47
C PRO A 94 1.11 -9.08 -7.51
N ARG A 95 0.63 -7.86 -7.33
CA ARG A 95 -0.44 -7.51 -6.39
C ARG A 95 -1.81 -7.59 -7.04
N TRP A 96 -2.81 -7.75 -6.18
CA TRP A 96 -4.21 -7.61 -6.51
C TRP A 96 -4.88 -6.62 -5.56
N PHE A 97 -6.00 -6.05 -6.00
CA PHE A 97 -6.80 -5.12 -5.20
C PHE A 97 -8.29 -5.37 -5.46
N SER A 98 -9.07 -5.45 -4.39
CA SER A 98 -10.53 -5.34 -4.46
C SER A 98 -10.91 -3.88 -4.69
N GLY A 99 -11.89 -3.68 -5.56
CA GLY A 99 -12.30 -2.40 -6.13
C GLY A 99 -11.69 -2.18 -7.51
N ASP A 100 -12.37 -1.37 -8.34
CA ASP A 100 -11.92 -1.05 -9.69
C ASP A 100 -10.71 -0.10 -9.77
N GLY A 101 -10.22 0.39 -8.63
CA GLY A 101 -9.07 1.29 -8.52
C GLY A 101 -9.28 2.66 -9.18
N ARG A 102 -10.49 2.98 -9.65
CA ARG A 102 -10.77 4.18 -10.46
C ARG A 102 -12.15 4.83 -10.25
N SER A 103 -13.24 4.11 -9.96
CA SER A 103 -14.58 4.62 -10.32
C SER A 103 -15.85 4.05 -9.64
N GLY A 104 -15.79 3.04 -8.77
CA GLY A 104 -16.92 2.74 -7.86
C GLY A 104 -17.60 1.36 -7.94
N ASP A 105 -17.08 0.37 -8.67
CA ASP A 105 -17.45 -1.03 -8.42
C ASP A 105 -16.59 -1.62 -7.29
N PRO A 106 -17.16 -1.89 -6.09
CA PRO A 106 -16.40 -2.47 -4.98
C PRO A 106 -16.07 -3.96 -5.20
N PHE A 107 -16.71 -4.62 -6.16
CA PHE A 107 -16.57 -6.06 -6.41
C PHE A 107 -15.61 -6.40 -7.56
N ALA A 108 -15.19 -5.40 -8.34
CA ALA A 108 -14.11 -5.53 -9.30
C ALA A 108 -12.78 -5.90 -8.62
N VAL A 109 -11.89 -6.52 -9.38
CA VAL A 109 -10.54 -6.87 -8.93
C VAL A 109 -9.53 -6.29 -9.90
N VAL A 110 -8.67 -5.42 -9.41
CA VAL A 110 -7.49 -4.97 -10.16
C VAL A 110 -6.34 -5.95 -9.92
N ILE A 111 -5.63 -6.33 -10.97
CA ILE A 111 -4.42 -7.16 -10.90
C ILE A 111 -3.27 -6.53 -11.68
N GLU A 112 -2.05 -6.69 -11.20
CA GLU A 112 -0.87 -6.23 -11.93
C GLU A 112 -0.55 -7.09 -13.16
N ALA A 113 0.14 -6.48 -14.14
CA ALA A 113 0.52 -7.10 -15.40
C ALA A 113 1.26 -8.45 -15.26
N GLY A 114 2.00 -8.67 -14.18
CA GLY A 114 2.72 -9.93 -13.93
C GLY A 114 1.85 -11.08 -13.41
N MET A 115 0.58 -10.83 -13.07
CA MET A 115 -0.30 -11.85 -12.49
C MET A 115 -0.57 -12.99 -13.50
N PRO A 116 -0.47 -14.29 -13.13
CA PRO A 116 -0.72 -15.39 -14.06
C PRO A 116 -2.09 -15.32 -14.73
N HIS A 117 -2.17 -15.67 -16.01
CA HIS A 117 -3.45 -15.71 -16.75
C HIS A 117 -4.47 -16.65 -16.09
N ALA A 118 -4.02 -17.80 -15.57
CA ALA A 118 -4.89 -18.75 -14.88
C ALA A 118 -5.58 -18.14 -13.65
N ALA A 119 -4.88 -17.27 -12.90
CA ALA A 119 -5.46 -16.58 -11.74
C ALA A 119 -6.55 -15.59 -12.19
N ALA A 120 -6.29 -14.82 -13.25
CA ALA A 120 -7.27 -13.90 -13.82
C ALA A 120 -8.51 -14.63 -14.35
N SER A 121 -8.33 -15.70 -15.13
CA SER A 121 -9.44 -16.51 -15.65
C SER A 121 -10.25 -17.13 -14.52
N GLY A 122 -9.60 -17.66 -13.48
CA GLY A 122 -10.30 -18.23 -12.33
C GLY A 122 -11.16 -17.20 -11.58
N LEU A 123 -10.73 -15.94 -11.50
CA LEU A 123 -11.54 -14.87 -10.92
C LEU A 123 -12.75 -14.54 -11.81
N ILE A 124 -12.55 -14.46 -13.13
CA ILE A 124 -13.63 -14.19 -14.09
C ILE A 124 -14.70 -15.30 -14.06
N GLU A 125 -14.29 -16.57 -14.02
CA GLU A 125 -15.19 -17.72 -13.91
C GLU A 125 -16.03 -17.70 -12.62
N ARG A 126 -15.53 -17.06 -11.56
CA ARG A 126 -16.24 -16.85 -10.30
C ARG A 126 -17.10 -15.57 -10.29
N GLY A 127 -17.16 -14.84 -11.40
CA GLY A 127 -18.01 -13.67 -11.60
C GLY A 127 -17.35 -12.33 -11.29
N HIS A 128 -16.04 -12.28 -11.05
CA HIS A 128 -15.34 -11.01 -10.83
C HIS A 128 -15.06 -10.29 -12.14
N ALA A 129 -15.30 -8.97 -12.16
CA ALA A 129 -14.75 -8.09 -13.18
C ALA A 129 -13.25 -7.89 -12.91
N VAL A 130 -12.38 -8.41 -13.77
CA VAL A 130 -10.92 -8.35 -13.59
C VAL A 130 -10.31 -7.28 -14.49
N ASN A 131 -9.64 -6.31 -13.88
CA ASN A 131 -8.96 -5.22 -14.56
C ASN A 131 -7.44 -5.39 -14.43
N ARG A 132 -6.75 -5.66 -15.54
CA ARG A 132 -5.29 -5.71 -15.54
C ARG A 132 -4.72 -4.31 -15.74
N VAL A 133 -3.79 -3.92 -14.87
CA VAL A 133 -3.08 -2.64 -14.99
C VAL A 133 -1.68 -2.83 -15.55
N GLU A 134 -1.16 -1.77 -16.16
CA GLU A 134 0.19 -1.72 -16.71
C GLU A 134 1.27 -1.91 -15.62
N PRO A 135 2.47 -2.39 -15.99
CA PRO A 135 3.61 -2.44 -15.08
C PRO A 135 3.90 -1.08 -14.44
N GLY A 136 4.22 -1.07 -13.14
CA GLY A 136 4.55 0.17 -12.42
C GLY A 136 3.34 1.05 -12.10
N TRP A 137 2.12 0.50 -12.10
CA TRP A 137 0.91 1.25 -11.71
C TRP A 137 1.09 1.89 -10.32
N PRO A 138 1.02 3.24 -10.19
CA PRO A 138 1.41 3.90 -8.94
C PRO A 138 0.57 3.53 -7.71
N ASN A 139 -0.69 3.13 -7.92
CA ASN A 139 -1.57 2.70 -6.84
C ASN A 139 -1.23 1.30 -6.30
N ALA A 140 -0.38 0.54 -7.01
CA ALA A 140 0.13 -0.72 -6.49
C ALA A 140 1.01 -0.52 -5.25
N GLY A 141 1.43 0.71 -4.96
CA GLY A 141 2.25 1.10 -3.82
C GLY A 141 3.71 0.69 -3.97
N TYR A 142 4.58 1.35 -3.21
CA TYR A 142 6.01 1.03 -3.19
C TYR A 142 6.40 0.71 -1.75
N ALA A 143 6.47 -0.59 -1.46
CA ALA A 143 6.68 -1.11 -0.13
C ALA A 143 8.16 -1.25 0.23
N GLN A 144 8.46 -1.10 1.51
CA GLN A 144 9.79 -1.26 2.08
C GLN A 144 9.65 -2.17 3.30
N ILE A 145 10.60 -3.09 3.45
CA ILE A 145 10.58 -4.10 4.51
C ILE A 145 11.97 -4.17 5.14
N VAL A 146 12.03 -4.18 6.46
CA VAL A 146 13.25 -4.50 7.21
C VAL A 146 12.88 -5.52 8.26
N LEU A 147 13.40 -6.75 8.14
CA LEU A 147 13.14 -7.82 9.12
C LEU A 147 14.44 -8.33 9.73
N ARG A 148 14.37 -8.61 11.02
CA ARG A 148 15.38 -9.33 11.78
C ARG A 148 15.02 -10.81 11.81
N ASN A 149 15.96 -11.66 11.42
CA ASN A 149 15.88 -13.10 11.66
C ASN A 149 16.02 -13.36 13.17
N ARG A 150 15.07 -14.13 13.73
CA ARG A 150 15.04 -14.42 15.17
C ARG A 150 16.30 -15.12 15.67
N ASP A 151 16.73 -16.13 14.93
CA ASP A 151 17.73 -17.11 15.37
C ASP A 151 19.15 -16.62 15.05
N SER A 152 19.38 -16.11 13.83
CA SER A 152 20.70 -15.59 13.42
C SER A 152 20.93 -14.13 13.86
N GLY A 153 19.86 -13.38 14.12
CA GLY A 153 19.93 -11.94 14.37
C GLY A 153 20.23 -11.09 13.14
N GLU A 154 20.36 -11.71 11.96
CA GLU A 154 20.58 -11.03 10.69
C GLU A 154 19.43 -10.07 10.37
N ILE A 155 19.75 -8.90 9.81
CA ILE A 155 18.77 -7.92 9.36
C ILE A 155 18.76 -7.90 7.84
N THR A 156 17.59 -8.16 7.26
CA THR A 156 17.34 -8.12 5.82
C THR A 156 16.47 -6.92 5.49
N GLY A 157 17.00 -5.98 4.72
CA GLY A 157 16.24 -4.90 4.10
C GLY A 157 15.87 -5.24 2.66
N ALA A 158 14.70 -4.81 2.20
CA ALA A 158 14.25 -4.97 0.83
C ALA A 158 13.43 -3.76 0.37
N ALA A 159 13.60 -3.41 -0.91
CA ALA A 159 12.92 -2.32 -1.57
C ALA A 159 12.02 -2.81 -2.71
N ASP A 160 10.87 -2.16 -2.89
CA ASP A 160 9.91 -2.53 -3.93
C ASP A 160 10.55 -2.40 -5.32
N PRO A 161 10.51 -3.46 -6.16
CA PRO A 161 11.06 -3.40 -7.51
C PRO A 161 10.26 -2.47 -8.46
N ARG A 162 9.08 -1.97 -8.04
CA ARG A 162 8.24 -1.07 -8.85
C ARG A 162 8.73 0.38 -8.88
N THR A 163 9.72 0.74 -8.07
CA THR A 163 10.24 2.10 -7.98
C THR A 163 11.75 2.12 -7.80
N GLU A 164 12.35 3.31 -7.95
CA GLU A 164 13.74 3.52 -7.60
C GLU A 164 13.84 3.65 -6.07
N GLY A 165 14.27 2.57 -5.43
CA GLY A 165 14.57 2.51 -4.00
C GLY A 165 15.70 1.52 -3.73
N SER A 166 16.41 1.69 -2.61
CA SER A 166 17.50 0.80 -2.22
C SER A 166 17.36 0.34 -0.78
N ALA A 167 17.97 -0.80 -0.49
CA ALA A 167 18.23 -1.27 0.87
C ALA A 167 19.74 -1.47 1.00
N GLU A 168 20.36 -0.72 1.90
CA GLU A 168 21.81 -0.69 2.05
C GLU A 168 22.21 -1.03 3.47
N ARG A 169 23.35 -1.71 3.62
CA ARG A 169 23.95 -1.97 4.93
C ARG A 169 24.81 -0.77 5.29
N GLY A 170 24.45 -0.09 6.38
CA GLY A 170 25.26 0.97 6.99
C GLY A 170 26.51 0.45 7.69
#